data_AF-A0A967BA65-F1
#
_entry.id   AF-A0A967BA65-F1
#
_cell.length_a   1.000
_cell.length_b   1.000
_cell.length_c   1.000
_cell.angle_alpha   90.00
_cell.angle_beta   90.00
_cell.angle_gamma   90.00
#
_symmetry.space_group_name_H-M   'P 1'
#
loop_
_entity.id
_entity.type
_entity.pdbx_description
1 polymer ?
#
loop_
_entity_poly.entity_id
_entity_poly.type
_entity_poly.pdbx_seq_one_letter_code
_entity_poly.pdbx_strand_id
1 'polypeptide(L)' 'MGHNYAKPATLAQRFERVMNRLPEHWTVKIERAEGSGTWRALVHAPGVEGRWAEGDPDAVTALENAWRLNRPPAG' A
#
# COMPACT_ATOMS: atom_id res chain seq x y z
N MET A 1 8.05 3.45 -34.09
CA MET A 1 7.97 3.10 -32.66
C MET A 1 7.33 4.28 -31.93
N GLY A 2 6.08 4.13 -31.50
CA GLY A 2 5.37 5.21 -30.79
C GLY A 2 5.87 5.30 -29.35
N HIS A 3 6.39 6.46 -28.97
CA HIS A 3 6.76 6.74 -27.58
C HIS A 3 5.48 6.77 -26.74
N ASN A 4 5.39 5.91 -25.73
CA ASN A 4 4.24 5.87 -24.83
C ASN A 4 4.30 7.05 -23.85
N TYR A 5 3.66 8.18 -24.18
CA TYR A 5 3.57 9.38 -23.34
C TYR A 5 2.51 9.24 -22.24
N ALA A 6 2.47 8.09 -21.55
CA ALA A 6 1.60 7.95 -20.40
C ALA A 6 2.09 8.91 -19.31
N LYS A 7 1.25 9.89 -18.94
CA LYS A 7 1.51 10.74 -17.77
C LYS A 7 1.68 9.84 -16.54
N PRO A 8 2.65 10.12 -15.65
CA PRO A 8 2.76 9.40 -14.38
C PRO A 8 1.44 9.45 -13.62
N ALA A 9 1.07 8.34 -12.99
CA ALA A 9 -0.15 8.26 -12.20
C ALA A 9 -0.08 9.25 -11.02
N THR A 10 -1.17 9.98 -10.81
CA THR A 10 -1.32 10.87 -9.63
C THR A 10 -1.37 10.03 -8.34
N LEU A 11 -1.15 10.68 -7.19
CA LEU A 11 -1.24 10.01 -5.90
C LEU A 11 -2.62 9.35 -5.68
N ALA A 12 -3.70 10.04 -6.07
CA ALA A 12 -5.06 9.50 -6.01
C ALA A 12 -5.23 8.26 -6.90
N GLN A 13 -4.74 8.31 -8.14
CA GLN A 13 -4.81 7.16 -9.05
C GLN A 13 -3.99 5.96 -8.55
N ARG A 14 -2.86 6.20 -7.89
CA ARG A 14 -2.09 5.12 -7.24
C ARG A 14 -2.87 4.55 -6.07
N PHE A 15 -3.41 5.39 -5.20
CA PHE A 15 -4.23 4.95 -4.07
C PHE A 15 -5.43 4.10 -4.51
N GLU A 16 -6.21 4.57 -5.49
CA GLU A 16 -7.33 3.82 -6.08
C GLU A 16 -6.89 2.46 -6.62
N ARG A 17 -5.76 2.40 -7.35
CA ARG A 17 -5.24 1.13 -7.87
C ARG A 17 -4.87 0.15 -6.77
N VAL A 18 -4.38 0.63 -5.64
CA VAL A 18 -4.03 -0.23 -4.50
C VAL A 18 -5.29 -0.72 -3.82
N MET A 19 -6.22 0.19 -3.50
CA MET A 19 -7.49 -0.15 -2.89
C MET A 19 -8.28 -1.18 -3.72
N ASN A 20 -8.30 -1.03 -5.05
CA ASN A 20 -8.95 -1.98 -5.96
C ASN A 20 -8.29 -3.37 -6.00
N ARG A 21 -7.06 -3.53 -5.48
CA ARG A 21 -6.37 -4.83 -5.38
C ARG A 21 -6.59 -5.50 -4.02
N LEU A 22 -7.00 -4.74 -3.01
CA LEU A 22 -7.20 -5.27 -1.67
C LEU A 22 -8.53 -6.03 -1.60
N PRO A 23 -8.55 -7.27 -1.09
CA PRO A 23 -9.81 -7.95 -0.84
C PRO A 23 -10.63 -7.22 0.21
N GLU A 24 -11.95 -7.13 0.03
CA GLU A 24 -12.84 -6.29 0.83
C GLU A 24 -12.80 -6.58 2.34
N HIS A 25 -12.50 -7.83 2.71
CA HIS A 25 -12.51 -8.29 4.11
C HIS A 25 -11.16 -8.13 4.80
N TRP A 26 -10.14 -7.60 4.13
CA TRP A 26 -8.83 -7.43 4.72
C TRP A 26 -8.78 -6.24 5.68
N THR A 27 -8.01 -6.39 6.75
CA THR A 27 -7.72 -5.27 7.64
C THR A 27 -6.77 -4.31 6.93
N VAL A 28 -7.07 -3.01 7.01
CA VAL A 28 -6.23 -1.92 6.48
C VAL A 28 -6.05 -0.87 7.56
N LYS A 29 -4.80 -0.54 7.88
CA LYS A 29 -4.43 0.58 8.76
C LYS A 29 -3.35 1.40 8.07
N ILE A 30 -3.47 2.72 8.14
CA ILE A 30 -2.50 3.68 7.59
C ILE A 30 -2.37 4.81 8.59
N GLU A 31 -1.16 5.06 9.07
CA GLU A 31 -0.91 6.06 10.11
C GLU A 31 0.46 6.72 9.96
N ARG A 32 0.60 7.90 10.55
CA ARG A 32 1.92 8.53 10.71
C ARG A 32 2.66 7.80 11.82
N ALA A 33 3.90 7.41 11.57
CA ALA A 33 4.76 6.84 12.60
C ALA A 33 5.20 7.95 13.56
N GLU A 34 4.90 7.76 14.85
CA GLU A 34 5.15 8.76 15.89
C GLU A 34 6.62 9.21 15.91
N GLY A 35 6.85 10.51 16.09
CA GLY A 35 8.18 11.10 16.23
C GLY A 35 9.10 11.06 14.99
N SER A 36 8.70 10.37 13.90
CA SER A 36 9.56 10.15 12.73
C SER A 36 9.23 11.05 11.53
N GLY A 37 7.99 11.55 11.46
CA GLY A 37 7.49 12.25 10.27
C GLY A 37 7.22 11.32 9.07
N THR A 38 7.46 10.02 9.18
CA THR A 38 7.20 9.03 8.13
C THR A 38 5.82 8.39 8.30
N TRP A 39 5.43 7.60 7.31
CA TRP A 39 4.21 6.80 7.30
C TRP A 39 4.52 5.34 7.57
N ARG A 40 3.51 4.66 8.13
CA ARG A 40 3.46 3.20 8.19
C ARG A 40 2.07 2.69 7.87
N ALA A 41 2.00 1.47 7.37
CA ALA A 41 0.73 0.83 7.06
C ALA A 41 0.77 -0.67 7.38
N LEU A 42 -0.42 -1.22 7.61
CA LEU A 42 -0.66 -2.63 7.87
C LEU A 42 -1.83 -3.08 7.00
N VAL A 43 -1.63 -4.15 6.24
CA VAL A 43 -2.65 -4.75 5.39
C VAL A 43 -2.56 -6.25 5.52
N HIS A 44 -3.63 -6.94 5.94
CA HIS A 44 -3.59 -8.42 6.05
C HIS A 44 -4.97 -9.07 5.98
N ALA A 45 -4.98 -10.36 5.66
CA ALA A 45 -6.17 -11.20 5.68
C ALA A 45 -6.73 -11.36 7.11
N PRO A 46 -8.05 -11.59 7.25
CA PRO A 46 -8.65 -11.98 8.52
C PRO A 46 -7.93 -13.18 9.15
N GLY A 47 -7.71 -13.13 10.47
CA GLY A 47 -7.11 -14.23 11.24
C GLY A 47 -5.60 -14.41 11.02
N VAL A 48 -4.95 -13.57 10.22
CA VAL A 48 -3.49 -13.55 10.05
C VAL A 48 -2.92 -12.37 10.83
N GLU A 49 -1.80 -12.58 11.53
CA GLU A 49 -1.02 -11.48 12.09
C GLU A 49 -0.18 -10.85 10.97
N GLY A 50 -0.60 -9.67 10.51
CA GLY A 50 0.11 -8.93 9.47
C GLY A 50 1.38 -8.25 9.99
N ARG A 51 2.26 -7.91 9.05
CA ARG A 51 3.48 -7.13 9.28
C ARG A 51 3.28 -5.69 8.82
N TRP A 52 3.73 -4.75 9.65
CA TRP A 52 3.77 -3.34 9.27
C TRP A 52 4.85 -3.09 8.20
N ALA A 53 4.50 -2.27 7.20
CA ALA A 53 5.49 -1.55 6.40
C ALA A 53 5.72 -0.19 7.07
N GLU A 54 6.98 0.20 7.26
CA GLU A 54 7.37 1.36 8.06
C GLU A 54 8.43 2.21 7.34
N GLY A 55 8.56 3.48 7.76
CA GLY A 55 9.60 4.39 7.26
C GLY A 55 9.30 5.00 5.90
N ASP A 56 8.06 4.90 5.41
CA ASP A 56 7.70 5.33 4.08
C ASP A 56 7.43 6.85 4.01
N PRO A 57 7.80 7.52 2.90
CA PRO A 57 7.70 8.98 2.79
C PRO A 57 6.27 9.49 2.64
N ASP A 58 5.35 8.63 2.18
CA ASP A 58 3.94 8.97 1.98
C ASP A 58 3.02 7.77 2.26
N ALA A 59 1.74 8.07 2.54
CA ALA A 59 0.73 7.10 2.91
C ALA A 59 0.45 6.03 1.83
N VAL A 60 0.56 6.40 0.54
CA VAL A 60 0.26 5.48 -0.56
C VAL A 60 1.41 4.48 -0.73
N THR A 61 2.65 4.97 -0.65
CA THR A 61 3.84 4.11 -0.66
C THR A 61 3.81 3.13 0.52
N ALA A 62 3.46 3.60 1.72
CA ALA A 62 3.28 2.74 2.89
C ALA A 62 2.23 1.64 2.64
N LEU A 63 1.07 2.01 2.10
CA LEU A 63 0.00 1.06 1.80
C LEU A 63 0.41 0.04 0.72
N GLU A 64 1.10 0.47 -0.34
CA GLU A 64 1.63 -0.41 -1.38
C GLU A 64 2.61 -1.43 -0.81
N ASN A 65 3.53 -0.98 0.04
CA ASN A 65 4.51 -1.84 0.68
C ASN A 65 3.85 -2.82 1.64
N ALA A 66 2.90 -2.37 2.46
CA ALA A 66 2.14 -3.23 3.38
C ALA A 66 1.36 -4.31 2.61
N TRP A 67 0.73 -3.98 1.49
CA TRP A 67 0.09 -4.97 0.61
C TRP A 67 1.12 -5.96 0.06
N ARG A 68 2.24 -5.50 -0.50
CA ARG A 68 3.28 -6.37 -1.06
C ARG A 68 3.88 -7.31 -0.02
N LEU A 69 4.00 -6.85 1.22
CA LEU A 69 4.60 -7.58 2.33
C LEU A 69 3.71 -8.74 2.84
N ASN A 70 2.39 -8.55 2.81
CA ASN A 70 1.43 -9.45 3.44
C ASN A 70 0.54 -10.21 2.45
N ARG A 71 0.55 -9.84 1.16
CA ARG A 71 -0.20 -10.59 0.14
C ARG A 71 0.38 -12.00 0.00
N PRO A 72 -0.46 -13.01 -0.27
CA PRO A 72 0.03 -14.31 -0.67
C PRO A 72 0.90 -14.18 -1.93
N PRO A 73 1.90 -15.07 -2.12
CA PRO A 73 2.56 -15.16 -3.41
C PRO A 73 1.51 -15.38 -4.50
N ALA A 74 1.69 -14.76 -5.67
CA ALA A 74 0.85 -15.06 -6.81
C ALA A 74 1.06 -16.55 -7.14
N GLY A 75 0.01 -17.36 -6.97
CA GLY A 75 -0.02 -18.75 -7.40
C GLY A 75 -0.05 -18.87 -8.91
#